data_AF-A0A7W3PFL0-F1
#
_entry.id   AF-A0A7W3PFL0-F1
#
_cell.length_a   1.000
_cell.length_b   1.000
_cell.length_c   1.000
_cell.angle_alpha   90.00
_cell.angle_beta   90.00
_cell.angle_gamma   90.00
#
_symmetry.space_group_name_H-M   'P 1'
#
loop_
_entity.id
_entity.type
_entity.pdbx_description
1 polymer ?
#
loop_
_entity_poly.entity_id
_entity_poly.type
_entity_poly.pdbx_seq_one_letter_code
_entity_poly.pdbx_strand_id
1 'polypeptide(L)'
;MNGGYQLFRPRSEDVYDWSGGQLHPEIRQLVTVGNVVRVQVSENGSAETGWSDTPYLRVTLQDGDRLTGVVDDPYRSQYSALDNGTVIEFDRADVTEIPLDWTENEALAPSATHTGRGREITGYIAPD
;
A
#
# COMPACT_ATOMS: atom_id res chain seq x y z
N MET A 1 -11.55 3.15 21.47
CA MET A 1 -10.17 2.65 21.72
C MET A 1 -9.25 3.57 20.96
N ASN A 2 -8.36 4.31 21.64
CA ASN A 2 -7.32 5.11 20.97
C ASN A 2 -6.04 4.27 20.90
N GLY A 3 -6.11 3.10 20.25
CA GLY A 3 -4.93 2.33 19.88
C GLY A 3 -4.39 2.94 18.58
N GLY A 4 -3.21 3.53 18.62
CA GLY A 4 -2.55 4.00 17.40
C GLY A 4 -2.15 2.81 16.52
N TYR A 5 -2.24 2.95 15.21
CA TYR A 5 -1.60 2.04 14.26
C TYR A 5 -0.19 2.52 13.93
N GLN A 6 0.67 1.62 13.49
CA GLN A 6 1.96 1.94 12.89
C GLN A 6 2.00 1.46 11.45
N LEU A 7 2.70 2.21 10.59
CA LEU A 7 2.97 1.80 9.23
C LEU A 7 4.19 0.87 9.20
N PHE A 8 4.06 -0.21 8.44
CA PHE A 8 5.20 -1.04 8.08
C PHE A 8 6.01 -0.33 7.00
N ARG A 9 7.32 -0.20 7.24
CA ARG A 9 8.27 0.27 6.23
C ARG A 9 8.90 -0.93 5.53
N PRO A 10 8.55 -1.21 4.26
CA PRO A 10 9.22 -2.23 3.47
C PRO A 10 10.68 -1.88 3.23
N ARG A 11 11.48 -2.85 2.75
CA ARG A 11 12.79 -2.50 2.17
C ARG A 11 12.58 -1.65 0.92
N SER A 12 13.61 -0.93 0.53
CA SER A 12 13.53 -0.04 -0.64
C SER A 12 13.09 -0.81 -1.88
N GLU A 13 13.66 -1.98 -2.14
CA GLU A 13 13.32 -2.85 -3.25
C GLU A 13 11.92 -3.49 -3.18
N ASP A 14 11.30 -3.56 -2.01
CA ASP A 14 10.03 -4.26 -1.78
C ASP A 14 8.84 -3.36 -2.12
N VAL A 15 8.74 -2.98 -3.40
CA VAL A 15 7.56 -2.34 -4.00
C VAL A 15 7.12 -3.15 -5.21
N TYR A 16 5.83 -3.40 -5.30
CA TYR A 16 5.27 -4.28 -6.32
C TYR A 16 4.15 -3.60 -7.09
N ASP A 17 3.82 -4.15 -8.26
CA ASP A 17 2.53 -3.93 -8.87
C ASP A 17 1.49 -4.93 -8.36
N TRP A 18 0.23 -4.68 -8.69
CA TRP A 18 -0.89 -5.57 -8.34
C TRP A 18 -0.76 -6.98 -8.93
N SER A 19 -0.11 -7.10 -10.09
CA SER A 19 0.14 -8.40 -10.76
C SER A 19 1.26 -9.21 -10.10
N GLY A 20 1.96 -8.64 -9.11
CA GLY A 20 3.08 -9.26 -8.41
C GLY A 20 4.45 -9.04 -9.05
N GLY A 21 4.56 -8.15 -10.04
CA GLY A 21 5.83 -7.70 -10.60
C GLY A 21 6.53 -6.75 -9.63
N GLN A 22 7.82 -6.99 -9.36
CA GLN A 22 8.61 -6.06 -8.54
C GLN A 22 8.95 -4.82 -9.36
N LEU A 23 8.79 -3.65 -8.76
CA LEU A 23 9.04 -2.36 -9.37
C LEU A 23 10.39 -1.79 -8.90
N HIS A 24 11.03 -1.00 -9.75
CA HIS A 24 12.18 -0.22 -9.34
C HIS A 24 11.77 0.80 -8.25
N PRO A 25 12.50 0.92 -7.13
CA PRO A 25 12.10 1.71 -5.97
C PRO A 25 11.78 3.18 -6.25
N GLU A 26 12.43 3.76 -7.26
CA GLU A 26 12.24 5.17 -7.65
C GLU A 26 10.80 5.50 -8.07
N ILE A 27 9.99 4.50 -8.45
CA ILE A 27 8.58 4.71 -8.78
C ILE A 27 7.79 5.36 -7.63
N ARG A 28 8.19 5.13 -6.37
CA ARG A 28 7.57 5.75 -5.19
C ARG A 28 7.71 7.27 -5.19
N GLN A 29 8.72 7.83 -5.86
CA GLN A 29 8.93 9.28 -5.99
C GLN A 29 7.94 9.93 -6.97
N LEU A 30 7.29 9.12 -7.82
CA LEU A 30 6.34 9.59 -8.81
C LEU A 30 4.88 9.58 -8.31
N VAL A 31 4.61 8.86 -7.22
CA VAL A 31 3.28 8.85 -6.56
C VAL A 31 2.85 10.29 -6.24
N THR A 32 1.61 10.69 -6.48
CA THR A 32 1.15 12.03 -6.16
C THR A 32 -0.35 12.00 -5.85
N VAL A 33 -0.91 13.18 -5.57
CA VAL A 33 -2.35 13.34 -5.34
C VAL A 33 -3.13 12.76 -6.52
N GLY A 34 -4.14 11.95 -6.18
CA GLY A 34 -4.94 11.19 -7.13
C GLY A 34 -4.51 9.73 -7.27
N ASN A 35 -3.23 9.39 -7.08
CA ASN A 35 -2.80 8.01 -7.24
C ASN A 35 -3.38 7.09 -6.14
N VAL A 36 -3.56 5.82 -6.49
CA VAL A 36 -3.93 4.76 -5.56
C VAL A 36 -2.70 3.93 -5.22
N VAL A 37 -2.45 3.70 -3.94
CA VAL A 37 -1.29 2.91 -3.45
C VAL A 37 -1.71 1.98 -2.32
N ARG A 38 -0.92 0.94 -2.05
CA ARG A 38 -1.10 0.07 -0.88
C ARG A 38 -0.02 0.30 0.15
N VAL A 39 -0.43 0.38 1.41
CA VAL A 39 0.47 0.35 2.58
C VAL A 39 0.11 -0.84 3.45
N GLN A 40 0.99 -1.16 4.39
CA GLN A 40 0.69 -2.12 5.45
C GLN A 40 0.72 -1.40 6.79
N VAL A 41 -0.29 -1.66 7.61
CA VAL A 41 -0.44 -1.12 8.96
C VAL A 41 -0.60 -2.25 9.96
N SER A 42 -0.17 -2.04 11.19
CA SER A 42 -0.43 -2.96 12.30
C SER A 42 -0.75 -2.22 13.59
N GLU A 43 -1.52 -2.88 14.45
CA GLU A 43 -1.78 -2.39 15.79
C GLU A 43 -0.47 -2.41 16.60
N ASN A 44 -0.12 -1.27 17.21
CA ASN A 44 1.06 -1.13 18.05
C ASN A 44 2.41 -1.54 17.40
N GLY A 45 2.49 -1.62 16.07
CA GLY A 45 3.73 -1.94 15.35
C GLY A 45 4.15 -3.40 15.36
N SER A 46 3.31 -4.31 15.85
CA SER A 46 3.63 -5.74 15.89
C SER A 46 2.51 -6.54 15.23
N ALA A 47 2.84 -7.22 14.13
CA ALA A 47 1.95 -8.21 13.52
C ALA A 47 1.79 -9.48 14.39
N GLU A 48 2.60 -9.65 15.44
CA GLU A 48 2.56 -10.82 16.32
C GLU A 48 1.58 -10.67 17.49
N THR A 49 1.26 -9.44 17.89
CA THR A 49 0.47 -9.17 19.10
C THR A 49 -0.82 -8.38 18.85
N GLY A 50 -1.07 -7.99 17.60
CA GLY A 50 -2.22 -7.19 17.20
C GLY A 50 -2.69 -7.52 15.79
N TRP A 51 -3.68 -6.79 15.30
CA TRP A 51 -4.14 -6.95 13.92
C TRP A 51 -3.13 -6.34 12.94
N SER A 52 -3.09 -6.88 11.72
CA SER A 52 -2.43 -6.27 10.56
C SER A 52 -3.45 -6.03 9.47
N ASP A 53 -3.27 -4.96 8.72
CA ASP A 53 -4.15 -4.60 7.62
C ASP A 53 -3.34 -4.03 6.45
N THR A 54 -3.80 -4.25 5.21
CA THR A 54 -3.11 -3.80 3.99
C THR A 54 -4.06 -3.06 3.04
N PRO A 55 -4.59 -1.89 3.44
CA PRO A 55 -5.56 -1.14 2.66
C PRO A 55 -4.93 -0.50 1.41
N TYR A 56 -5.76 -0.35 0.37
CA TYR A 56 -5.52 0.65 -0.68
C TYR A 56 -5.97 2.03 -0.23
N LEU A 57 -5.18 3.03 -0.60
CA LEU A 57 -5.42 4.42 -0.31
C LEU A 57 -5.37 5.23 -1.58
N ARG A 58 -6.36 6.10 -1.76
CA ARG A 58 -6.28 7.20 -2.70
C ARG A 58 -5.55 8.36 -2.05
N VAL A 59 -4.46 8.83 -2.65
CA VAL A 59 -3.69 9.98 -2.14
C VAL A 59 -4.48 11.26 -2.34
N THR A 60 -4.75 11.99 -1.26
CA THR A 60 -5.54 13.23 -1.27
C THR A 60 -4.73 14.47 -0.97
N LEU A 61 -3.61 14.36 -0.25
CA LEU A 61 -2.70 15.46 0.04
C LEU A 61 -1.23 15.01 -0.06
N GLN A 62 -0.36 15.95 -0.36
CA GLN A 62 1.08 15.75 -0.44
C GLN A 62 1.81 16.95 0.17
N ASP A 63 2.73 16.68 1.09
CA ASP A 63 3.66 17.64 1.69
C ASP A 63 5.09 17.06 1.66
N GLY A 64 5.85 17.45 0.64
CA GLY A 64 7.15 16.84 0.35
C GLY A 64 7.04 15.33 0.08
N ASP A 65 7.73 14.54 0.91
CA ASP A 65 7.72 13.07 0.88
C ASP A 65 6.58 12.45 1.70
N ARG A 66 5.88 13.27 2.50
CA ARG A 66 4.75 12.83 3.30
C ARG A 66 3.47 12.94 2.48
N LEU A 67 2.66 11.89 2.52
CA LEU A 67 1.38 11.78 1.82
C LEU A 67 0.26 11.59 2.84
N THR A 68 -0.91 12.08 2.49
CA THR A 68 -2.17 11.73 3.16
C THR A 68 -3.04 10.99 2.16
N GLY A 69 -3.51 9.81 2.54
CA GLY A 69 -4.44 9.02 1.76
C GLY A 69 -5.71 8.71 2.53
N VAL A 70 -6.79 8.50 1.78
CA VAL A 70 -8.05 7.99 2.30
C VAL A 70 -8.16 6.54 1.88
N VAL A 71 -8.46 5.65 2.83
CA VAL A 71 -8.74 4.24 2.55
C VAL A 71 -9.94 4.17 1.61
N ASP A 72 -9.69 3.67 0.41
CA ASP A 72 -10.65 3.53 -0.68
C ASP A 72 -10.36 2.21 -1.38
N ASP A 73 -10.63 1.13 -0.65
CA ASP A 73 -10.30 -0.24 -1.03
C ASP A 73 -11.60 -0.99 -1.38
N PRO A 74 -11.81 -1.35 -2.66
CA PRO A 74 -13.01 -2.06 -3.09
C PRO A 74 -13.05 -3.52 -2.63
N TYR A 75 -11.97 -4.04 -2.05
CA TYR A 75 -11.84 -5.42 -1.59
C TYR A 75 -11.95 -5.56 -0.06
N ARG A 76 -12.29 -4.48 0.66
CA ARG A 76 -12.53 -4.49 2.11
C ARG A 76 -13.62 -5.49 2.49
N SER A 77 -13.46 -6.07 3.67
CA SER A 77 -14.47 -6.95 4.29
C SER A 77 -14.83 -6.48 5.69
N GLN A 78 -15.85 -7.07 6.29
CA GLN A 78 -16.21 -6.82 7.70
C GLN A 78 -15.12 -7.22 8.71
N TYR A 79 -14.08 -7.93 8.27
CA TYR A 79 -12.93 -8.31 9.10
C TYR A 79 -11.73 -7.39 8.94
N SER A 80 -11.80 -6.41 8.03
CA SER A 80 -10.79 -5.37 7.90
C SER A 80 -10.74 -4.52 9.17
N ALA A 81 -9.53 -4.18 9.60
CA ALA A 81 -9.36 -3.38 10.82
C ALA A 81 -9.60 -1.89 10.56
N LEU A 82 -9.36 -1.44 9.32
CA LEU A 82 -9.63 -0.08 8.88
C LEU A 82 -10.78 -0.02 7.89
N ASP A 83 -11.72 0.90 8.13
CA ASP A 83 -12.87 1.16 7.26
C ASP A 83 -12.49 2.04 6.06
N ASN A 84 -13.23 1.90 4.95
CA ASN A 84 -13.18 2.90 3.87
C ASN A 84 -13.58 4.29 4.41
N GLY A 85 -12.88 5.32 3.95
CA GLY A 85 -12.98 6.68 4.48
C GLY A 85 -12.01 7.00 5.62
N THR A 86 -11.30 6.00 6.17
CA THR A 86 -10.23 6.24 7.16
C THR A 86 -9.09 7.04 6.53
N VAL A 87 -8.64 8.09 7.21
CA VAL A 87 -7.51 8.92 6.77
C VAL A 87 -6.21 8.39 7.37
N ILE A 88 -5.17 8.24 6.54
CA ILE A 88 -3.85 7.78 6.95
C ILE A 88 -2.79 8.73 6.39
N GLU A 89 -1.85 9.13 7.25
CA GLU A 89 -0.63 9.83 6.85
C GLU A 89 0.53 8.85 6.80
N PHE A 90 1.31 8.88 5.72
CA PHE A 90 2.41 7.95 5.47
C PHE A 90 3.53 8.60 4.64
N ASP A 91 4.75 8.08 4.73
CA ASP A 91 5.83 8.49 3.84
C ASP A 91 5.76 7.69 2.54
N ARG A 92 6.22 8.24 1.41
CA ARG A 92 6.36 7.50 0.14
C ARG A 92 7.08 6.17 0.29
N ALA A 93 8.06 6.11 1.20
CA ALA A 93 8.83 4.92 1.50
C ALA A 93 7.99 3.77 2.10
N ASP A 94 6.82 4.08 2.68
CA ASP A 94 5.92 3.09 3.30
C ASP A 94 5.01 2.39 2.27
N VAL A 95 5.03 2.85 1.00
CA VAL A 95 4.26 2.24 -0.08
C VAL A 95 4.80 0.85 -0.41
N THR A 96 3.96 -0.15 -0.25
CA THR A 96 4.27 -1.57 -0.53
C THR A 96 3.84 -1.98 -1.93
N GLU A 97 2.83 -1.33 -2.50
CA GLU A 97 2.31 -1.67 -3.82
C GLU A 97 1.73 -0.47 -4.56
N ILE A 98 1.87 -0.46 -5.88
CA ILE A 98 1.29 0.53 -6.79
C ILE A 98 0.54 -0.24 -7.90
N PRO A 99 -0.80 -0.32 -7.86
CA PRO A 99 -1.58 -0.99 -8.89
C PRO A 99 -1.58 -0.16 -10.19
N LEU A 100 -0.58 -0.37 -11.05
CA LEU A 100 -0.31 0.45 -12.25
C LEU A 100 -1.44 0.43 -13.30
N ASP A 101 -2.26 -0.63 -13.30
CA ASP A 101 -3.38 -0.83 -14.21
C ASP A 101 -4.70 -0.27 -13.68
N TRP A 102 -4.71 0.27 -12.46
CA TRP A 102 -5.90 0.88 -11.89
C TRP A 102 -6.10 2.31 -12.40
N THR A 103 -7.37 2.73 -12.36
CA THR A 103 -7.73 4.12 -12.61
C THR A 103 -6.96 5.04 -11.66
N GLU A 104 -6.56 6.20 -12.16
CA GLU A 104 -5.73 7.21 -11.48
C GLU A 104 -4.23 6.90 -11.41
N ASN A 105 -3.79 5.71 -11.80
CA ASN A 105 -2.38 5.32 -11.87
C ASN A 105 -1.84 5.22 -13.30
N GLU A 106 -2.63 5.57 -14.32
CA GLU A 106 -2.27 5.41 -15.73
C GLU A 106 -1.01 6.21 -16.11
N ALA A 107 -0.77 7.33 -15.43
CA ALA A 107 0.42 8.16 -15.63
C ALA A 107 1.70 7.55 -15.04
N LEU A 108 1.59 6.62 -14.08
CA LEU A 108 2.74 5.94 -13.47
C LEU A 108 3.23 4.77 -14.33
N ALA A 109 2.31 4.11 -15.05
CA ALA A 109 2.63 2.91 -15.83
C ALA A 109 3.78 3.11 -16.86
N PRO A 110 3.85 4.22 -17.62
CA PRO A 110 4.97 4.45 -18.55
C PRO A 110 6.33 4.66 -17.87
N SER A 111 6.34 5.06 -16.60
CA SER A 111 7.58 5.27 -15.81
C SER A 111 7.97 4.05 -14.98
N ALA A 112 7.10 3.04 -14.91
CA ALA A 112 7.38 1.82 -14.18
C ALA A 112 8.47 1.00 -14.88
N THR A 113 9.45 0.56 -14.09
CA THR A 113 10.47 -0.39 -14.53
C THR A 113 10.37 -1.63 -13.66
N HIS A 114 10.04 -2.77 -14.26
CA HIS A 114 10.01 -4.04 -13.54
C HIS A 114 11.43 -4.58 -13.35
N THR A 115 11.78 -4.90 -12.11
CA THR A 115 13.09 -5.42 -11.72
C THR A 115 13.09 -6.93 -11.50
N GLY A 116 11.92 -7.56 -11.44
CA GLY A 116 11.78 -9.00 -11.23
C GLY A 116 10.33 -9.45 -11.07
N ARG A 117 10.15 -10.76 -10.83
CA ARG A 117 8.88 -11.32 -10.34
C ARG A 117 8.93 -11.35 -8.83
N GLY A 118 7.99 -10.68 -8.17
CA GLY A 118 8.08 -10.33 -6.77
C GLY A 118 7.19 -11.13 -5.81
N ARG A 119 6.23 -11.93 -6.27
CA ARG A 119 5.32 -12.64 -5.35
C ARG A 119 5.63 -14.13 -5.20
N GLU A 120 6.17 -14.50 -4.03
CA GLU A 120 5.57 -15.59 -3.26
C GLU A 120 4.31 -15.02 -2.60
N ILE A 121 3.14 -15.50 -2.99
CA ILE A 121 1.88 -15.15 -2.33
C ILE A 121 1.91 -15.82 -0.95
N THR A 122 2.12 -15.05 0.13
CA THR A 122 1.92 -15.52 1.51
C THR A 122 0.43 -15.48 1.86
N GLY A 123 -0.36 -16.20 1.06
CA GLY A 123 -1.75 -16.52 1.34
C GLY A 123 -1.86 -18.03 1.42
N TYR A 124 -1.92 -18.57 2.63
CA TYR A 124 -2.27 -19.98 2.82
C TYR A 124 -3.73 -20.15 2.39
N ILE A 125 -3.96 -20.66 1.18
CA ILE A 125 -5.25 -21.22 0.81
C ILE A 125 -5.20 -22.66 1.28
N ALA A 126 -5.93 -22.98 2.36
CA ALA A 126 -6.16 -24.37 2.73
C ALA A 126 -6.86 -25.06 1.54
N PRO A 127 -6.36 -26.21 1.04
CA PRO A 127 -7.13 -26.99 0.09
C PRO A 127 -8.37 -27.56 0.78
N ASP A 128 -9.51 -27.47 0.10
CA ASP A 128 -10.77 -28.15 0.47
C ASP A 128 -10.60 -29.68 0.54
#